data_AF-A0A967YWU6-F1
#
_entry.id   AF-A0A967YWU6-F1
#
_cell.length_a   1.000
_cell.length_b   1.000
_cell.length_c   1.000
_cell.angle_alpha   90.00
_cell.angle_beta   90.00
_cell.angle_gamma   90.00
#
_symmetry.space_group_name_H-M   'P 1'
#
loop_
_entity.id
_entity.type
_entity.pdbx_description
1 polymer ?
#
loop_
_entity_poly.entity_id
_entity_poly.type
_entity_poly.pdbx_seq_one_letter_code
_entity_poly.pdbx_strand_id
1 'polypeptide(L)' 'MSKALLEKMILEETKNLSPETLDEILDFIKFKKLKALGKQSFEKNIKQELADLSEISLTHLEEEFANYKERYPREQ' A
#
# COMPACT_ATOMS: atom_id res chain seq x y z
N MET A 1 10.95 -25.28 14.81
CA MET A 1 9.77 -24.90 15.63
C MET A 1 8.59 -25.75 15.19
N SER A 2 7.82 -26.31 16.11
CA SER A 2 6.59 -27.04 15.76
C SER A 2 5.44 -26.06 15.52
N LYS A 3 4.44 -26.47 14.74
CA LYS A 3 3.24 -25.67 14.47
C LYS A 3 2.52 -25.26 15.77
N ALA A 4 2.36 -26.20 16.69
CA ALA A 4 1.71 -25.95 17.98
C ALA A 4 2.45 -24.91 18.83
N LEU A 5 3.79 -24.87 18.77
CA LEU A 5 4.58 -23.86 19.47
C LEU A 5 4.37 -22.46 18.86
N LEU A 6 4.33 -22.37 17.52
CA LEU A 6 4.08 -21.11 16.82
C LEU A 6 2.67 -20.56 17.10
N GLU A 7 1.65 -21.41 17.11
CA GLU A 7 0.27 -21.02 17.45
C GLU A 7 0.19 -20.46 18.87
N LYS A 8 0.87 -21.12 19.82
CA LYS A 8 0.93 -20.64 21.20
C LYS A 8 1.62 -19.27 21.29
N MET A 9 2.76 -19.10 20.63
CA MET A 9 3.47 -17.81 20.63
C MET A 9 2.62 -16.69 20.02
N ILE A 10 1.94 -16.95 18.89
CA ILE A 10 1.06 -15.95 18.27
C ILE A 10 -0.05 -15.52 19.24
N LEU A 11 -0.68 -16.46 19.96
CA LEU A 11 -1.72 -16.14 20.93
C LEU A 11 -1.19 -15.30 22.10
N GLU A 12 -0.01 -15.62 22.62
CA GLU A 12 0.60 -14.85 23.72
C GLU A 12 0.98 -13.43 23.28
N GLU A 13 1.62 -13.28 22.12
CA GLU A 13 2.07 -11.98 21.61
C GLU A 13 0.91 -11.07 21.18
N THR A 14 -0.25 -11.63 20.79
CA THR A 14 -1.40 -10.86 20.32
C THR A 14 -2.41 -10.52 21.41
N LYS A 15 -2.31 -11.12 22.60
CA LYS A 15 -3.33 -11.05 23.66
C LYS A 15 -3.67 -9.64 24.15
N ASN A 16 -2.70 -8.73 24.15
CA ASN A 16 -2.85 -7.37 24.69
C ASN A 16 -2.76 -6.28 23.60
N LEU A 17 -2.81 -6.68 22.33
CA LEU A 17 -2.79 -5.73 21.23
C LEU A 17 -4.15 -5.06 21.09
N SER A 18 -4.14 -3.82 20.59
CA SER A 18 -5.39 -3.11 20.32
C SER A 18 -6.12 -3.77 19.14
N PRO A 19 -7.45 -3.59 19.04
CA PRO A 19 -8.23 -4.09 17.91
C PRO A 19 -7.67 -3.65 16.56
N GLU A 20 -7.18 -2.41 16.46
CA GLU A 20 -6.60 -1.85 15.24
C GLU A 20 -5.33 -2.60 14.83
N THR A 21 -4.43 -2.88 15.77
CA THR A 21 -3.22 -3.66 15.50
C THR A 21 -3.55 -5.11 15.14
N LEU A 22 -4.58 -5.71 15.76
CA LEU A 22 -5.03 -7.06 15.40
C LEU A 22 -5.58 -7.10 13.97
N ASP A 23 -6.29 -6.06 13.53
CA ASP A 23 -6.80 -5.95 12.17
C ASP A 23 -5.66 -5.85 11.14
N GLU A 24 -4.62 -5.04 11.43
CA GLU A 24 -3.41 -4.97 10.60
C GLU A 24 -2.70 -6.34 10.48
N ILE A 25 -2.61 -7.10 11.57
CA ILE A 25 -2.04 -8.45 11.55
C ILE A 25 -2.88 -9.38 10.67
N LEU A 26 -4.21 -9.29 10.72
CA LEU A 26 -5.09 -10.07 9.85
C LEU A 26 -4.87 -9.72 8.39
N ASP A 27 -4.74 -8.44 8.07
CA ASP A 27 -4.47 -7.96 6.71
C ASP A 27 -3.12 -8.45 6.19
N PHE A 28 -2.09 -8.44 7.03
CA PHE A 28 -0.79 -9.02 6.69
C PHE A 28 -0.89 -10.53 6.39
N ILE A 29 -1.65 -11.28 7.19
CA ILE A 29 -1.88 -12.72 6.95
C ILE A 29 -2.63 -12.94 5.63
N LYS A 30 -3.67 -12.15 5.34
CA LYS A 30 -4.40 -12.19 4.06
C LYS A 30 -3.45 -11.93 2.89
N PHE A 31 -2.61 -10.91 3.00
CA PHE A 31 -1.58 -10.60 2.01
C PHE A 31 -0.63 -11.78 1.77
N LYS A 32 -0.10 -12.40 2.84
CA LYS A 32 0.80 -13.57 2.71
C LYS A 32 0.12 -14.75 2.02
N LYS A 33 -1.16 -15.01 2.31
CA LYS A 33 -1.95 -16.06 1.65
C LYS A 33 -2.17 -15.74 0.16
N LEU A 34 -2.52 -14.50 -0.18
CA LEU A 34 -2.73 -14.07 -1.56
C LEU A 34 -1.43 -14.15 -2.38
N LYS A 35 -0.31 -13.70 -1.79
CA LYS A 35 1.02 -13.80 -2.41
C LYS A 35 1.44 -15.25 -2.64
N ALA A 36 1.22 -16.14 -1.67
CA ALA A 36 1.58 -17.56 -1.80
C ALA A 36 0.75 -18.31 -2.85
N LEU A 37 -0.50 -17.90 -3.07
CA LEU A 37 -1.39 -18.45 -4.09
C LEU A 37 -1.04 -17.99 -5.52
N GLY A 38 0.00 -17.18 -5.71
CA GLY A 38 0.41 -16.69 -7.02
C GLY A 38 -0.71 -15.95 -7.75
N LYS A 39 -1.68 -15.38 -7.01
CA LYS A 39 -2.80 -14.65 -7.61
C LYS A 39 -2.24 -13.39 -8.27
N GLN A 40 -1.96 -13.49 -9.57
CA GLN A 40 -1.58 -12.38 -10.47
C GLN A 40 -2.50 -11.16 -10.33
N SER A 41 -3.75 -11.36 -9.88
CA SER A 41 -4.68 -10.28 -9.57
C SER A 41 -4.12 -9.23 -8.60
N PHE A 42 -3.31 -9.62 -7.61
CA PHE A 42 -2.75 -8.66 -6.65
C PHE A 42 -1.65 -7.80 -7.27
N GLU A 43 -0.74 -8.41 -8.04
CA GLU A 43 0.29 -7.66 -8.78
C GLU A 43 -0.31 -6.76 -9.85
N LYS A 44 -1.39 -7.19 -10.51
CA LYS A 44 -2.10 -6.40 -11.50
C LYS A 44 -2.78 -5.17 -10.87
N ASN A 45 -3.39 -5.34 -9.70
CA ASN A 45 -4.03 -4.23 -8.98
C ASN A 45 -3.01 -3.19 -8.52
N ILE A 46 -1.85 -3.62 -7.99
CA ILE A 46 -0.77 -2.69 -7.61
C ILE A 46 -0.26 -1.90 -8.81
N LYS A 47 -0.05 -2.56 -9.96
CA LYS A 47 0.43 -1.86 -11.17
C LYS A 47 -0.57 -0.82 -11.64
N GLN A 48 -1.87 -1.12 -11.54
CA GLN A 48 -2.92 -0.16 -11.90
C GLN A 48 -2.95 1.01 -10.91
N GLU A 49 -2.95 0.75 -9.60
CA GLU A 49 -2.94 1.81 -8.57
C GLU A 49 -1.72 2.73 -8.71
N LEU A 50 -0.54 2.18 -9.00
CA LEU A 50 0.67 2.97 -9.25
C LEU A 50 0.58 3.80 -10.53
N ALA A 51 -0.05 3.26 -11.58
CA ALA A 51 -0.27 4.01 -12.82
C ALA A 51 -1.26 5.15 -12.59
N ASP A 52 -2.36 4.90 -11.88
CA ASP A 52 -3.38 5.90 -11.56
C ASP A 52 -2.79 7.03 -10.70
N LEU A 53 -1.94 6.70 -9.70
CA LEU A 53 -1.21 7.69 -8.90
C LEU A 53 -0.24 8.54 -9.74
N SER A 54 0.45 7.90 -10.70
CA SER A 54 1.36 8.60 -11.61
C SER A 54 0.60 9.58 -12.50
N GLU A 55 -0.57 9.17 -12.99
CA GLU A 55 -1.43 10.02 -13.83
C GLU A 55 -1.95 11.22 -13.05
N ILE A 56 -2.50 11.00 -11.85
CA ILE A 56 -2.97 12.07 -10.96
C ILE A 56 -1.86 13.07 -10.65
N SER A 57 -0.66 12.58 -10.35
CA SER A 57 0.50 13.44 -10.03
C SER A 57 0.91 14.30 -11.22
N LEU A 58 0.84 13.75 -12.44
CA LEU A 58 1.21 14.46 -13.66
C LEU A 58 0.16 15.53 -14.02
N THR A 59 -1.13 15.21 -13.88
CA THR A 59 -2.22 16.19 -14.02
C THR A 59 -2.09 17.33 -13.01
N HIS A 60 -1.80 17.03 -11.74
CA HIS A 60 -1.59 18.07 -10.73
C HIS A 60 -0.41 18.99 -11.07
N LEU A 61 0.67 18.42 -11.61
CA LEU A 61 1.82 19.20 -12.07
C LEU A 61 1.46 20.10 -13.26
N GLU A 62 0.70 19.57 -14.23
CA GLU A 62 0.23 20.37 -15.36
C GLU A 62 -0.68 21.52 -14.91
N GLU A 63 -1.56 21.30 -13.92
CA GLU A 63 -2.42 22.33 -13.35
C GLU A 63 -1.64 23.42 -12.62
N GLU A 64 -0.62 23.06 -11.82
CA GLU A 64 0.24 24.02 -11.13
C GLU A 64 1.02 24.89 -12.11
N PHE A 65 1.45 24.32 -13.24
CA PHE A 65 2.30 24.98 -14.22
C PHE A 65 1.56 25.56 -15.43
N ALA A 66 0.25 25.36 -15.57
CA ALA A 66 -0.55 25.80 -16.72
C ALA A 66 -0.35 27.29 -17.05
N ASN A 67 -0.16 28.13 -16.03
CA ASN A 67 0.04 29.58 -16.18
C ASN A 67 1.43 30.04 -15.72
N TYR A 68 2.41 29.14 -15.65
CA TYR A 68 3.74 29.45 -15.12
C TYR A 68 4.42 30.59 -15.88
N LYS A 69 4.39 30.53 -17.22
CA LYS A 69 4.99 31.56 -18.09
C LYS A 69 4.31 32.92 -17.99
N GLU A 70 3.02 32.95 -17.65
CA GLU A 70 2.28 34.20 -17.42
C GLU A 70 2.60 34.80 -16.05
N ARG A 71 2.76 33.96 -15.02
CA ARG A 71 3.09 34.38 -13.66
C ARG A 71 4.57 34.73 -13.47
N TYR A 72 5.46 34.11 -14.24
CA TYR A 72 6.91 34.26 -14.14
C TYR A 72 7.56 34.56 -15.50
N PRO A 73 7.26 35.71 -16.12
CA PRO A 73 7.69 36.03 -17.49
C PRO A 73 9.19 36.30 -17.66
N ARG A 74 9.96 36.37 -16.56
CA ARG A 74 11.40 36.68 -16.55
C ARG A 74 12.28 35.48 -16.24
N GLU A 75 11.69 34.33 -15.94
CA GLU A 75 12.41 33.08 -15.70
C GLU A 75 12.47 32.30 -17.03
N GLN A 76 13.57 32.48 -17.77
CA GLN A 76 13.98 31.67 -18.92
C GLN A 76 15.49 31.47 -18.92
#